data_AF-E3P967-F1
#
_entry.id   AF-E3P967-F1
#
_cell.length_a   1.000
_cell.length_b   1.000
_cell.length_c   1.000
_cell.angle_alpha   90.00
_cell.angle_beta   90.00
_cell.angle_gamma   90.00
#
_symmetry.space_group_name_H-M   'P 1'
#
loop_
_entity.id
_entity.type
_entity.pdbx_description
1 polymer ?
#
loop_
_entity_poly.entity_id
_entity_poly.type
_entity_poly.pdbx_seq_one_letter_code
_entity_poly.pdbx_strand_id
1 'polypeptide(L)'
;LGMDANELSEQPNGWHNPITTIVAGNSLVALKKLIYDEKKYTMAQLMEALKANWEGFEEMRADFKKAPKWGNDDPAADQLISRFYEEILGGEMGKNINFSGGPVLPVGQAVGLYMEVGSRTGPTPDGRFGGEAADDGGISPYMGTDKKGPTAVLRSVSK
;
A
#
# COMPACT_ATOMS: atom_id res chain seq x y z
N LEU A 1 11.47 21.04 -35.96
CA LEU A 1 10.28 20.27 -36.40
C LEU A 1 9.07 21.15 -36.69
N GLY A 2 8.96 22.38 -36.17
CA GLY A 2 7.88 23.31 -36.56
C GLY A 2 6.48 22.90 -36.07
N MET A 3 6.41 22.15 -34.98
CA MET A 3 5.18 21.63 -34.35
C MET A 3 5.03 22.18 -32.92
N ASP A 4 3.81 22.23 -32.39
CA ASP A 4 3.53 22.61 -31.00
C ASP A 4 4.15 21.61 -30.00
N ALA A 5 4.54 22.11 -28.82
CA ALA A 5 5.23 21.31 -27.81
C ALA A 5 4.35 20.22 -27.18
N ASN A 6 3.02 20.36 -27.18
CA ASN A 6 2.11 19.33 -26.66
C ASN A 6 1.61 18.38 -27.76
N GLU A 7 1.78 18.74 -29.02
CA GLU A 7 1.48 17.88 -30.17
C GLU A 7 2.65 16.93 -30.49
N LEU A 8 3.88 17.47 -30.50
CA LEU A 8 5.08 16.69 -30.77
C LEU A 8 5.51 15.89 -29.53
N SER A 9 5.40 14.57 -29.61
CA SER A 9 5.80 13.66 -28.52
C SER A 9 6.78 12.60 -29.03
N GLU A 10 8.05 12.97 -29.23
CA GLU A 10 9.07 12.08 -29.81
C GLU A 10 9.55 10.97 -28.87
N GLN A 11 9.49 11.19 -27.55
CA GLN A 11 9.92 10.24 -26.53
C GLN A 11 8.75 9.93 -25.58
N PRO A 12 8.18 8.72 -25.61
CA PRO A 12 7.14 8.33 -24.66
C PRO A 12 7.69 8.26 -23.22
N ASN A 13 6.90 8.72 -22.27
CA ASN A 13 7.21 8.65 -20.84
C ASN A 13 5.92 8.64 -20.01
N GLY A 14 5.13 7.58 -20.11
CA GLY A 14 3.86 7.45 -19.37
C GLY A 14 4.08 6.93 -17.95
N TRP A 15 3.59 7.66 -16.94
CA TRP A 15 3.54 7.15 -15.57
C TRP A 15 2.33 7.66 -14.80
N HIS A 16 2.01 7.00 -13.69
CA HIS A 16 1.08 7.50 -12.69
C HIS A 16 1.58 7.18 -11.29
N ASN A 17 1.05 7.84 -10.26
CA ASN A 17 1.57 7.76 -8.90
C ASN A 17 0.66 6.93 -7.99
N PRO A 18 1.03 5.68 -7.64
CA PRO A 18 0.48 5.02 -6.46
C PRO A 18 0.92 5.75 -5.20
N ILE A 19 -0.04 6.08 -4.36
CA ILE A 19 0.14 6.72 -3.05
C ILE A 19 -0.71 5.95 -2.05
N THR A 20 -0.27 5.85 -0.79
CA THR A 20 -0.91 5.04 0.28
C THR A 20 -0.78 3.52 0.09
N THR A 21 0.21 3.10 -0.70
CA THR A 21 0.34 1.71 -1.17
C THR A 21 0.63 0.75 -0.02
N ILE A 22 1.46 1.13 0.94
CA ILE A 22 1.87 0.22 2.01
C ILE A 22 0.78 0.06 3.08
N VAL A 23 -0.11 1.05 3.28
CA VAL A 23 -1.35 0.86 4.05
C VAL A 23 -2.20 -0.25 3.42
N ALA A 24 -2.39 -0.22 2.10
CA ALA A 24 -3.14 -1.26 1.39
C ALA A 24 -2.43 -2.62 1.47
N GLY A 25 -1.12 -2.68 1.21
CA GLY A 25 -0.33 -3.91 1.29
C GLY A 25 -0.36 -4.54 2.68
N ASN A 26 -0.10 -3.76 3.74
CA ASN A 26 -0.16 -4.24 5.12
C ASN A 26 -1.58 -4.70 5.53
N SER A 27 -2.61 -4.03 5.01
CA SER A 27 -4.01 -4.44 5.23
C SER A 27 -4.30 -5.80 4.61
N LEU A 28 -3.86 -6.05 3.37
CA LEU A 28 -4.01 -7.33 2.70
C LEU A 28 -3.26 -8.47 3.43
N VAL A 29 -2.05 -8.19 3.92
CA VAL A 29 -1.28 -9.15 4.75
C VAL A 29 -2.06 -9.52 6.02
N ALA A 30 -2.59 -8.53 6.74
CA ALA A 30 -3.33 -8.77 7.97
C ALA A 30 -4.65 -9.51 7.73
N LEU A 31 -5.38 -9.16 6.65
CA LEU A 31 -6.57 -9.88 6.20
C LEU A 31 -6.25 -11.35 5.90
N LYS A 32 -5.22 -11.62 5.09
CA LYS A 32 -4.83 -12.99 4.75
C LYS A 32 -4.56 -13.80 6.02
N LYS A 33 -3.76 -13.27 6.94
CA LYS A 33 -3.42 -13.95 8.18
C LYS A 33 -4.64 -14.19 9.08
N LEU A 34 -5.34 -13.12 9.47
CA LEU A 34 -6.30 -13.18 10.58
C LEU A 34 -7.71 -13.62 10.15
N ILE A 35 -8.09 -13.38 8.89
CA ILE A 35 -9.40 -13.77 8.36
C ILE A 35 -9.35 -15.11 7.63
N TYR A 36 -8.34 -15.32 6.77
CA TYR A 36 -8.33 -16.46 5.85
C TYR A 36 -7.49 -17.64 6.36
N ASP A 37 -6.25 -17.40 6.80
CA ASP A 37 -5.33 -18.45 7.22
C ASP A 37 -5.69 -18.96 8.62
N GLU A 38 -5.75 -18.06 9.60
CA GLU A 38 -6.00 -18.39 11.02
C GLU A 38 -7.49 -18.43 11.36
N LYS A 39 -8.32 -17.74 10.56
CA LYS A 39 -9.76 -17.58 10.81
C LYS A 39 -10.06 -17.12 12.25
N LYS A 40 -9.17 -16.29 12.82
CA LYS A 40 -9.33 -15.72 14.16
C LYS A 40 -10.56 -14.81 14.22
N TYR A 41 -10.82 -14.11 13.12
CA TYR A 41 -12.02 -13.29 12.93
C TYR A 41 -12.68 -13.61 11.60
N THR A 42 -13.97 -13.32 11.49
CA THR A 42 -14.70 -13.32 10.23
C THR A 42 -14.65 -11.94 9.57
N MET A 43 -14.88 -11.89 8.26
CA MET A 43 -14.97 -10.61 7.55
C MET A 43 -16.10 -9.74 8.12
N ALA A 44 -17.22 -10.33 8.54
CA ALA A 44 -18.32 -9.59 9.16
C ALA A 44 -17.92 -8.89 10.46
N GLN A 45 -17.19 -9.59 11.35
CA GLN A 45 -16.66 -9.01 12.59
C GLN A 45 -15.67 -7.87 12.32
N LEU A 46 -14.78 -8.04 11.33
CA LEU A 46 -13.87 -6.97 10.93
C LEU A 46 -14.65 -5.74 10.42
N MET A 47 -15.66 -5.95 9.57
CA MET A 47 -16.47 -4.83 9.05
C MET A 47 -17.22 -4.09 10.16
N GLU A 48 -17.67 -4.78 11.20
CA GLU A 48 -18.24 -4.17 12.40
C GLU A 48 -17.20 -3.32 13.15
N ALA A 49 -16.02 -3.89 13.40
CA ALA A 49 -14.92 -3.19 14.06
C ALA A 49 -14.45 -1.94 13.29
N LEU A 50 -14.36 -2.01 11.95
CA LEU A 50 -14.01 -0.87 11.12
C LEU A 50 -15.11 0.22 11.15
N LYS A 51 -16.39 -0.15 11.12
CA LYS A 51 -17.49 0.84 11.23
C LYS A 51 -17.50 1.53 12.60
N ALA A 52 -17.07 0.83 13.64
CA ALA A 52 -16.90 1.38 14.98
C ALA A 52 -15.60 2.19 15.15
N ASN A 53 -14.81 2.39 14.10
CA ASN A 53 -13.47 2.99 14.22
C ASN A 53 -12.61 2.30 15.29
N TRP A 54 -12.74 0.98 15.40
CA TRP A 54 -12.14 0.11 16.42
C TRP A 54 -12.58 0.34 17.87
N GLU A 55 -13.54 1.23 18.14
CA GLU A 55 -14.08 1.46 19.49
C GLU A 55 -14.80 0.21 20.00
N GLY A 56 -14.36 -0.32 21.14
CA GLY A 56 -14.84 -1.60 21.69
C GLY A 56 -14.24 -2.85 21.02
N PHE A 57 -13.32 -2.66 20.06
CA PHE A 57 -12.62 -3.72 19.33
C PHE A 57 -11.09 -3.57 19.44
N GLU A 58 -10.60 -3.04 20.57
CA GLU A 58 -9.19 -2.70 20.77
C GLU A 58 -8.28 -3.92 20.70
N GLU A 59 -8.73 -5.07 21.19
CA GLU A 59 -8.00 -6.34 21.09
C GLU A 59 -7.83 -6.76 19.63
N MET A 60 -8.93 -6.74 18.86
CA MET A 60 -8.91 -7.07 17.44
C MET A 60 -7.96 -6.12 16.70
N ARG A 61 -8.07 -4.81 16.93
CA ARG A 61 -7.16 -3.82 16.34
C ARG A 61 -5.70 -4.12 16.69
N ALA A 62 -5.41 -4.46 17.95
CA ALA A 62 -4.06 -4.77 18.38
C ALA A 62 -3.48 -5.98 17.63
N ASP A 63 -4.30 -6.98 17.32
CA ASP A 63 -3.87 -8.14 16.53
C ASP A 63 -3.60 -7.77 15.07
N PHE A 64 -4.49 -7.00 14.44
CA PHE A 64 -4.28 -6.50 13.07
C PHE A 64 -3.01 -5.61 12.98
N LYS A 65 -2.75 -4.80 14.01
CA LYS A 65 -1.54 -3.97 14.10
C LYS A 65 -0.26 -4.79 14.29
N LYS A 66 -0.34 -5.93 14.99
CA LYS A 66 0.77 -6.88 15.21
C LYS A 66 0.99 -7.88 14.08
N ALA A 67 0.02 -8.06 13.17
CA ALA A 67 0.20 -8.89 11.98
C ALA A 67 1.44 -8.44 11.19
N PRO A 68 2.14 -9.32 10.45
CA PRO A 68 3.36 -8.98 9.71
C PRO A 68 3.22 -7.69 8.88
N LYS A 69 4.29 -6.91 8.82
CA LYS A 69 4.33 -5.59 8.16
C LYS A 69 5.54 -5.48 7.24
N TRP A 70 5.36 -4.75 6.14
CA TRP A 70 6.42 -4.38 5.21
C TRP A 70 7.64 -3.79 5.91
N GLY A 71 8.84 -4.03 5.38
CA GLY A 71 10.08 -3.42 5.90
C GLY A 71 10.77 -4.20 7.02
N ASN A 72 10.35 -5.43 7.28
CA ASN A 72 10.88 -6.26 8.36
C ASN A 72 11.61 -7.51 7.87
N ASP A 73 11.89 -7.62 6.57
CA ASP A 73 12.41 -8.83 5.92
C ASP A 73 11.62 -10.06 6.39
N ASP A 74 10.29 -9.94 6.37
CA ASP A 74 9.36 -10.98 6.80
C ASP A 74 8.79 -11.66 5.55
N PRO A 75 9.07 -12.95 5.32
CA PRO A 75 8.62 -13.64 4.11
C PRO A 75 7.11 -13.59 3.89
N ALA A 76 6.30 -13.61 4.96
CA ALA A 76 4.84 -13.61 4.83
C ALA A 76 4.30 -12.25 4.36
N ALA A 77 4.88 -11.15 4.85
CA ALA A 77 4.53 -9.81 4.39
C ALA A 77 5.12 -9.51 3.01
N ASP A 78 6.43 -9.72 2.86
CA ASP A 78 7.18 -9.31 1.68
C ASP A 78 6.72 -10.05 0.43
N GLN A 79 6.49 -11.37 0.49
CA GLN A 79 6.03 -12.12 -0.69
C GLN A 79 4.66 -11.66 -1.20
N LEU A 80 3.74 -11.32 -0.29
CA LEU A 80 2.42 -10.84 -0.69
C LEU A 80 2.52 -9.43 -1.28
N ILE A 81 3.30 -8.57 -0.64
CA ILE A 81 3.43 -7.17 -1.03
C ILE A 81 4.21 -7.04 -2.34
N SER A 82 5.29 -7.80 -2.55
CA SER A 82 6.01 -7.81 -3.85
C SER A 82 5.07 -8.24 -4.99
N ARG A 83 4.25 -9.29 -4.81
CA ARG A 83 3.21 -9.63 -5.82
C ARG A 83 2.20 -8.51 -6.03
N PHE A 84 1.80 -7.80 -4.97
CA PHE A 84 0.89 -6.66 -5.09
C PHE A 84 1.51 -5.51 -5.92
N TYR A 85 2.80 -5.21 -5.72
CA TYR A 85 3.52 -4.24 -6.56
C TYR A 85 3.65 -4.72 -8.01
N GLU A 86 4.09 -5.95 -8.23
CA GLU A 86 4.44 -6.44 -9.56
C GLU A 86 3.20 -6.80 -10.39
N GLU A 87 2.27 -7.57 -9.84
CA GLU A 87 1.14 -8.13 -10.60
C GLU A 87 0.00 -7.12 -10.72
N ILE A 88 -0.28 -6.36 -9.65
CA ILE A 88 -1.43 -5.43 -9.62
C ILE A 88 -1.00 -4.02 -10.00
N LEU A 89 -0.13 -3.38 -9.22
CA LEU A 89 0.19 -1.96 -9.44
C LEU A 89 0.97 -1.75 -10.74
N GLY A 90 2.02 -2.54 -10.96
CA GLY A 90 2.81 -2.51 -12.18
C GLY A 90 2.10 -3.21 -13.33
N GLY A 91 1.68 -4.45 -13.10
CA GLY A 91 1.12 -5.33 -14.13
C GLY A 91 -0.17 -4.81 -14.75
N GLU A 92 -1.12 -4.29 -13.96
CA GLU A 92 -2.36 -3.75 -14.52
C GLU A 92 -2.18 -2.35 -15.10
N MET A 93 -1.38 -1.48 -14.47
CA MET A 93 -1.13 -0.14 -15.00
C MET A 93 -0.40 -0.20 -16.35
N GLY A 94 0.59 -1.09 -16.45
CA GLY A 94 1.41 -1.31 -17.66
C GLY A 94 0.64 -1.77 -18.90
N LYS A 95 -0.62 -2.22 -18.74
CA LYS A 95 -1.51 -2.55 -19.87
C LYS A 95 -2.04 -1.32 -20.60
N ASN A 96 -1.97 -0.14 -19.99
CA ASN A 96 -2.47 1.10 -20.56
C ASN A 96 -1.41 1.76 -21.45
N ILE A 97 -1.83 2.25 -22.61
CA ILE A 97 -0.99 3.02 -23.55
C ILE A 97 -1.41 4.49 -23.49
N ASN A 98 -0.45 5.41 -23.31
CA ASN A 98 -0.72 6.83 -23.26
C ASN A 98 -0.74 7.48 -24.66
N PHE A 99 -1.00 8.79 -24.70
CA PHE A 99 -1.01 9.58 -25.96
C PHE A 99 0.27 9.41 -26.79
N SER A 100 1.43 9.34 -26.13
CA SER A 100 2.73 9.17 -26.76
C SER A 100 2.99 7.77 -27.32
N GLY A 101 2.06 6.82 -27.16
CA GLY A 101 2.18 5.45 -27.66
C GLY A 101 3.03 4.52 -26.79
N GLY A 102 3.42 4.94 -25.58
CA GLY A 102 4.16 4.12 -24.61
C GLY A 102 3.28 3.61 -23.46
N PRO A 103 3.75 2.60 -22.72
CA PRO A 103 3.03 2.09 -21.54
C PRO A 103 2.99 3.14 -20.41
N VAL A 104 2.02 3.00 -19.52
CA VAL A 104 1.95 3.75 -18.26
C VAL A 104 2.45 2.87 -17.12
N LEU A 105 3.51 3.27 -16.42
CA LEU A 105 4.06 2.51 -15.28
C LEU A 105 3.91 3.26 -13.96
N PRO A 106 3.86 2.55 -12.81
CA PRO A 106 3.75 3.19 -11.51
C PRO A 106 5.05 3.88 -11.11
N VAL A 107 4.94 5.10 -10.58
CA VAL A 107 5.99 5.81 -9.85
C VAL A 107 5.49 6.03 -8.43
N GLY A 108 5.81 5.09 -7.54
CA GLY A 108 5.41 5.15 -6.14
C GLY A 108 5.99 6.38 -5.44
N GLN A 109 5.13 7.17 -4.80
CA GLN A 109 5.53 8.33 -4.00
C GLN A 109 4.43 8.70 -3.00
N ALA A 110 4.54 9.84 -2.33
CA ALA A 110 3.53 10.28 -1.36
C ALA A 110 3.27 11.79 -1.34
N VAL A 111 4.31 12.62 -1.51
CA VAL A 111 4.26 14.09 -1.28
C VAL A 111 3.53 14.42 0.04
N GLY A 112 2.62 15.39 0.09
CA GLY A 112 1.69 15.57 1.21
C GLY A 112 0.40 14.76 1.10
N LEU A 113 0.21 14.01 0.00
CA LEU A 113 -1.04 13.31 -0.27
C LEU A 113 -1.27 12.16 0.70
N TYR A 114 -0.23 11.55 1.28
CA TYR A 114 -0.44 10.52 2.32
C TYR A 114 -1.12 11.06 3.59
N MET A 115 -0.90 12.34 3.93
CA MET A 115 -1.61 12.99 5.03
C MET A 115 -3.06 13.29 4.64
N GLU A 116 -3.24 13.90 3.47
CA GLU A 116 -4.53 14.34 2.94
C GLU A 116 -5.48 13.17 2.58
N VAL A 117 -4.96 12.12 1.96
CA VAL A 117 -5.70 10.90 1.67
C VAL A 117 -5.95 10.14 2.97
N GLY A 118 -4.95 10.09 3.88
CA GLY A 118 -5.11 9.52 5.22
C GLY A 118 -6.29 10.14 5.97
N SER A 119 -6.39 11.48 6.00
CA SER A 119 -7.48 12.22 6.65
C SER A 119 -8.86 11.97 6.03
N ARG A 120 -8.91 11.47 4.79
CA ARG A 120 -10.15 11.11 4.06
C ARG A 120 -10.39 9.60 4.03
N THR A 121 -9.51 8.81 4.62
CA THR A 121 -9.61 7.35 4.66
C THR A 121 -10.08 6.90 6.03
N GLY A 122 -11.06 5.98 6.04
CA GLY A 122 -11.53 5.33 7.26
C GLY A 122 -10.46 4.46 7.93
N PRO A 123 -10.81 3.78 9.03
CA PRO A 123 -9.94 2.79 9.64
C PRO A 123 -9.64 1.66 8.64
N THR A 124 -8.43 1.11 8.71
CA THR A 124 -7.97 0.08 7.78
C THR A 124 -7.45 -1.16 8.51
N PRO A 125 -7.49 -2.36 7.88
CA PRO A 125 -7.02 -3.61 8.49
C PRO A 125 -5.52 -3.65 8.84
N ASP A 126 -4.71 -2.68 8.46
CA ASP A 126 -3.35 -2.55 8.99
C ASP A 126 -3.32 -2.06 10.46
N GLY A 127 -4.48 -1.68 11.01
CA GLY A 127 -4.67 -1.26 12.41
C GLY A 127 -4.76 0.26 12.60
N ARG A 128 -4.83 1.04 11.52
CA ARG A 128 -5.05 2.49 11.58
C ARG A 128 -6.46 2.82 12.04
N PHE A 129 -6.58 3.89 12.82
CA PHE A 129 -7.86 4.58 13.01
C PHE A 129 -8.21 5.42 11.78
N GLY A 130 -9.50 5.72 11.62
CA GLY A 130 -9.97 6.64 10.59
C GLY A 130 -9.36 8.01 10.74
N GLY A 131 -8.88 8.56 9.63
CA GLY A 131 -8.26 9.88 9.56
C GLY A 131 -6.76 9.93 9.93
N GLU A 132 -6.14 8.83 10.36
CA GLU A 132 -4.68 8.80 10.58
C GLU A 132 -3.92 9.03 9.26
N ALA A 133 -2.64 9.42 9.29
CA ALA A 133 -1.84 9.50 8.06
C ALA A 133 -1.65 8.11 7.42
N ALA A 134 -1.37 8.06 6.11
CA ALA A 134 -0.94 6.83 5.42
C ALA A 134 0.59 6.65 5.47
N ASP A 135 1.13 5.72 4.69
CA ASP A 135 2.58 5.54 4.49
C ASP A 135 3.22 6.74 3.76
N ASP A 136 4.42 7.12 4.21
CA ASP A 136 5.09 8.37 3.83
C ASP A 136 5.82 8.36 2.48
N GLY A 137 5.77 7.26 1.74
CA GLY A 137 6.51 7.10 0.50
C GLY A 137 5.96 6.00 -0.39
N GLY A 138 6.58 5.85 -1.56
CA GLY A 138 6.13 4.87 -2.55
C GLY A 138 6.38 3.41 -2.19
N ILE A 139 7.32 3.16 -1.26
CA ILE A 139 7.72 1.81 -0.80
C ILE A 139 8.29 1.84 0.63
N SER A 140 8.04 2.91 1.39
CA SER A 140 8.49 3.03 2.78
C SER A 140 7.71 2.06 3.69
N PRO A 141 8.32 1.44 4.70
CA PRO A 141 7.57 0.85 5.80
C PRO A 141 6.62 1.88 6.40
N TYR A 142 5.40 1.48 6.79
CA TYR A 142 4.50 2.42 7.49
C TYR A 142 5.15 2.88 8.80
N MET A 143 5.04 4.16 9.13
CA MET A 143 5.73 4.77 10.26
C MET A 143 5.66 3.94 11.56
N GLY A 144 6.83 3.54 12.06
CA GLY A 144 6.96 2.79 13.30
C GLY A 144 6.49 1.33 13.21
N THR A 145 6.43 0.72 12.03
CA THR A 145 6.15 -0.72 11.84
C THR A 145 7.39 -1.55 11.49
N ASP A 146 8.45 -0.90 11.04
CA ASP A 146 9.79 -1.45 10.87
C ASP A 146 10.49 -1.61 12.23
N LYS A 147 10.64 -2.86 12.66
CA LYS A 147 11.20 -3.24 13.98
C LYS A 147 12.50 -4.03 13.89
N LYS A 148 12.97 -4.36 12.68
CA LYS A 148 14.19 -5.16 12.46
C LYS A 148 15.39 -4.36 11.93
N GLY A 149 15.33 -3.03 12.01
CA GLY A 149 16.43 -2.13 11.67
C GLY A 149 16.62 -1.89 10.17
N PRO A 150 17.55 -0.99 9.80
CA PRO A 150 17.63 -0.43 8.45
C PRO A 150 17.98 -1.46 7.36
N THR A 151 18.78 -2.48 7.67
CA THR A 151 19.13 -3.50 6.67
C THR A 151 17.96 -4.44 6.37
N ALA A 152 17.04 -4.65 7.31
CA ALA A 152 15.80 -5.40 7.04
C ALA A 152 14.88 -4.62 6.10
N VAL A 153 14.81 -3.30 6.27
CA VAL A 153 14.09 -2.41 5.34
C VAL A 153 14.66 -2.54 3.92
N LEU A 154 15.99 -2.43 3.77
CA LEU A 154 16.65 -2.59 2.46
C LEU A 154 16.37 -3.96 1.82
N ARG A 155 16.35 -5.04 2.62
CA ARG A 155 16.06 -6.39 2.13
C ARG A 155 14.60 -6.58 1.71
N SER A 156 13.64 -5.98 2.41
CA SER A 156 12.25 -5.95 1.95
C SER A 156 12.12 -5.17 0.65
N VAL A 157 12.65 -3.93 0.61
CA VAL A 157 12.55 -3.03 -0.55
C VAL A 157 13.19 -3.59 -1.82
N SER A 158 14.23 -4.43 -1.70
CA SER A 158 14.88 -5.04 -2.87
C SER A 158 14.10 -6.17 -3.55
N LYS A 159 12.94 -6.57 -2.98
CA LYS A 159 12.08 -7.64 -3.51
C LYS A 159 10.96 -7.04 -4.35
#